data_AF-B5HG87-F1
#
_entry.id   AF-B5HG87-F1
#
_cell.length_a   1.000
_cell.length_b   1.000
_cell.length_c   1.000
_cell.angle_alpha   90.00
_cell.angle_beta   90.00
_cell.angle_gamma   90.00
#
_symmetry.space_group_name_H-M   'P 1'
#
loop_
_entity.id
_entity.type
_entity.pdbx_description
1 polymer ?
#
loop_
_entity_poly.entity_id
_entity_poly.type
_entity_poly.pdbx_seq_one_letter_code
_entity_poly.pdbx_strand_id
1 'polypeptide(L)'
;MDLVVIQPLKGRHCAECRRGPLAMHLLESGVPVCLDCADLGHLVYLPRGDAALSRRAREASALWAVVVRRNRRQGRYERQGLLVEEHALARAESACLADAEVRLRRRERDAVRRAAADLRFAAELAARIRQLFPGCPEERAAEIAAHASARGSGRVGRTAAGRCLEEGAVTAAVRASVRHLDTDYDALLMAGVPRKEARARLAGEIDAVLASWRRCPDEAGAAHDAGEPWRAGPEEPVPGPLGGASGTAAPGRSGQDP
;
A
#
# COMPACT_ATOMS: atom_id res chain seq x y z
N MET A 1 18.23 -8.91 31.67
CA MET A 1 16.93 -9.61 31.59
C MET A 1 15.87 -8.54 31.82
N ASP A 2 14.89 -8.43 30.92
CA ASP A 2 13.95 -7.30 30.94
C ASP A 2 12.79 -7.62 31.91
N LEU A 3 12.57 -6.80 32.95
CA LEU A 3 11.44 -6.94 33.86
C LEU A 3 10.12 -6.63 33.11
N VAL A 4 9.08 -7.43 33.34
CA VAL A 4 7.79 -7.29 32.68
C VAL A 4 6.68 -7.11 33.71
N VAL A 5 5.96 -6.00 33.58
CA VAL A 5 4.80 -5.65 34.40
C VAL A 5 3.53 -5.76 33.56
N ILE A 6 2.49 -6.37 34.12
CA ILE A 6 1.24 -6.64 33.44
C ILE A 6 0.14 -5.73 33.99
N GLN A 7 -0.54 -5.01 33.11
CA GLN A 7 -1.83 -4.38 33.39
C GLN A 7 -2.94 -5.42 33.18
N PRO A 8 -3.59 -5.90 34.25
CA PRO A 8 -4.57 -6.97 34.13
C PRO A 8 -5.89 -6.45 33.56
N LEU A 9 -6.60 -7.33 32.84
CA LEU A 9 -7.95 -7.02 32.32
C LEU A 9 -9.07 -7.31 33.34
N LYS A 10 -8.75 -8.03 34.41
CA LYS A 10 -9.66 -8.41 35.49
C LYS A 10 -8.97 -8.12 36.81
N GLY A 11 -9.72 -7.87 37.89
CA GLY A 11 -9.16 -7.70 39.22
C GLY A 11 -8.20 -8.84 39.60
N ARG A 12 -7.05 -8.47 40.16
CA ARG A 12 -6.02 -9.36 40.72
C ARG A 12 -5.68 -8.86 42.11
N HIS A 13 -5.34 -9.77 43.02
CA HIS A 13 -4.85 -9.43 44.36
C HIS A 13 -3.40 -9.91 44.46
N CYS A 14 -2.60 -9.18 45.23
CA CYS A 14 -1.21 -9.55 45.49
C CYS A 14 -1.16 -10.87 46.28
N ALA A 15 -0.27 -11.78 45.87
CA ALA A 15 -0.07 -13.05 46.56
C ALA A 15 0.53 -12.86 47.96
N GLU A 16 1.38 -11.84 48.15
CA GLU A 16 2.06 -11.55 49.41
C GLU A 16 1.21 -10.70 50.36
N CYS A 17 0.97 -9.43 50.02
CA CYS A 17 0.28 -8.50 50.90
C CYS A 17 -1.25 -8.56 50.83
N ARG A 18 -1.81 -9.43 49.96
CA ARG A 18 -3.26 -9.61 49.74
C ARG A 18 -4.04 -8.38 49.27
N ARG A 19 -3.39 -7.23 49.04
CA ARG A 19 -4.02 -6.00 48.54
C ARG A 19 -4.47 -6.14 47.08
N GLY A 20 -5.55 -5.44 46.73
CA GLY A 20 -6.09 -5.39 45.37
C GLY A 20 -7.42 -4.61 45.31
N PRO A 21 -8.01 -4.42 44.12
CA PRO A 21 -7.52 -4.90 42.82
C PRO A 21 -6.26 -4.15 42.33
N LEU A 22 -5.27 -4.90 41.84
CA LEU A 22 -4.01 -4.34 41.34
C LEU A 22 -4.17 -3.69 39.97
N ALA A 23 -3.71 -2.44 39.83
CA ALA A 23 -3.60 -1.76 38.55
C ALA A 23 -2.47 -2.33 37.67
N MET A 24 -1.39 -2.75 38.31
CA MET A 24 -0.19 -3.34 37.69
C MET A 24 0.40 -4.41 38.63
N HIS A 25 0.93 -5.49 38.05
CA HIS A 25 1.55 -6.58 38.81
C HIS A 25 2.66 -7.26 38.00
N LEU A 26 3.56 -7.95 38.69
CA LEU A 26 4.50 -8.88 38.11
C LEU A 26 3.99 -10.30 38.32
N LEU A 27 4.50 -11.23 37.52
CA LEU A 27 4.33 -12.66 37.78
C LEU A 27 5.64 -13.20 38.32
N GLU A 28 5.66 -13.47 39.62
CA GLU A 28 6.77 -14.16 40.28
C GLU A 28 6.32 -15.58 40.58
N SER A 29 7.07 -16.57 40.09
CA SER A 29 6.69 -17.99 40.22
C SER A 29 5.25 -18.31 39.77
N GLY A 30 4.73 -17.55 38.80
CA GLY A 30 3.37 -17.71 38.26
C GLY A 30 2.25 -17.06 39.08
N VAL A 31 2.55 -16.41 40.21
CA VAL A 31 1.57 -15.70 41.04
C VAL A 31 1.70 -14.18 40.91
N PRO A 32 0.58 -13.42 41.02
CA PRO A 32 0.62 -11.98 40.90
C PRO A 32 1.20 -11.29 42.14
N VAL A 33 2.24 -10.47 41.96
CA VAL A 33 2.87 -9.66 43.01
C VAL A 33 2.72 -8.18 42.66
N CYS A 34 2.35 -7.34 43.64
CA CYS A 34 2.20 -5.90 43.42
C CYS A 34 3.55 -5.20 43.30
N LEU A 35 3.56 -3.98 42.76
CA LEU A 35 4.82 -3.24 42.54
C LEU A 35 5.60 -3.01 43.84
N ASP A 36 4.92 -2.73 44.95
CA ASP A 36 5.60 -2.51 46.24
C ASP A 36 6.27 -3.78 46.76
N CYS A 37 5.59 -4.93 46.69
CA CYS A 37 6.13 -6.21 47.11
C CYS A 37 7.31 -6.68 46.23
N ALA A 38 7.30 -6.29 44.95
CA ALA A 38 8.37 -6.58 44.01
C ALA A 38 9.47 -5.51 43.99
N ASP A 39 9.52 -4.61 44.99
CA ASP A 39 10.47 -3.49 45.09
C ASP A 39 10.48 -2.51 43.89
N LEU A 40 9.39 -2.45 43.12
CA LEU A 40 9.22 -1.56 41.97
C LEU A 40 8.22 -0.42 42.23
N GLY A 41 7.70 -0.30 43.45
CA GLY A 41 6.71 0.72 43.83
C GLY A 41 7.22 2.17 43.72
N HIS A 42 8.54 2.35 43.75
CA HIS A 42 9.19 3.67 43.60
C HIS A 42 9.36 4.12 42.14
N LEU A 43 9.04 3.25 41.16
CA LEU A 43 9.15 3.60 39.75
C LEU A 43 7.92 4.35 39.26
N VAL A 44 8.14 5.35 38.41
CA VAL A 44 7.10 6.14 37.78
C VAL A 44 6.72 5.55 36.42
N TYR A 45 5.41 5.57 36.13
CA TYR A 45 4.88 5.03 34.89
C TYR A 45 4.96 6.06 33.75
N LEU A 46 5.76 5.75 32.73
CA LEU A 46 5.86 6.48 31.48
C LEU A 46 5.01 5.79 30.39
N PRO A 47 3.88 6.38 29.95
CA PRO A 47 3.09 5.81 28.86
C PRO A 47 3.83 5.82 27.53
N ARG A 48 3.45 4.92 26.61
CA ARG A 48 3.91 4.94 25.22
C ARG A 48 3.47 6.22 24.52
N GLY A 49 4.29 6.74 23.60
CA GLY A 49 3.91 7.85 22.72
C GLY A 49 5.12 8.55 22.13
N ASP A 50 6.01 9.04 22.99
CA ASP A 50 7.27 9.63 22.57
C ASP A 50 8.41 8.59 22.64
N ALA A 51 8.87 8.16 21.46
CA ALA A 51 9.95 7.19 21.33
C ALA A 51 11.30 7.75 21.82
N ALA A 52 11.55 9.05 21.67
CA ALA A 52 12.79 9.67 22.16
C ALA A 52 12.78 9.73 23.68
N LEU A 53 11.67 10.17 24.29
CA LEU A 53 11.50 10.20 25.73
C LEU A 53 11.59 8.80 26.35
N SER A 54 10.85 7.83 25.79
CA SER A 54 10.87 6.44 26.28
C SER A 54 12.26 5.82 26.22
N ARG A 55 13.02 6.07 25.13
CA ARG A 55 14.38 5.55 24.98
C ARG A 55 15.33 6.21 25.99
N ARG A 56 15.31 7.53 26.10
CA ARG A 56 16.19 8.27 27.02
C ARG A 56 15.89 7.96 28.47
N ALA A 57 14.62 7.85 28.85
CA ALA A 57 14.22 7.49 30.21
C ALA A 57 14.71 6.07 30.54
N ARG A 58 14.59 5.10 29.62
CA ARG A 58 15.15 3.75 29.81
C ARG A 58 16.68 3.78 29.95
N GLU A 59 17.38 4.53 29.10
CA GLU A 59 18.85 4.64 29.12
C GLU A 59 19.37 5.33 30.39
N ALA A 60 18.61 6.28 30.93
CA ALA A 60 18.98 7.04 32.13
C ALA A 60 18.62 6.34 33.45
N SER A 61 17.79 5.28 33.40
CA SER A 61 17.28 4.57 34.57
C SER A 61 18.12 3.32 34.83
N ALA A 62 18.59 3.14 36.07
CA ALA A 62 19.28 1.93 36.49
C ALA A 62 18.31 0.74 36.62
N LEU A 63 17.10 1.01 37.10
CA LEU A 63 16.01 0.03 37.20
C LEU A 63 14.83 0.46 36.34
N TRP A 64 14.29 -0.45 35.53
CA TRP A 64 13.11 -0.18 34.71
C TRP A 64 12.37 -1.47 34.38
N ALA A 65 11.08 -1.37 34.04
CA ALA A 65 10.27 -2.51 33.61
C ALA A 65 9.37 -2.15 32.42
N VAL A 66 9.13 -3.11 31.52
CA VAL A 66 8.19 -2.95 30.41
C VAL A 66 6.78 -3.22 30.89
N VAL A 67 5.87 -2.27 30.68
CA VAL A 67 4.46 -2.47 30.99
C VAL A 67 3.73 -2.99 29.76
N VAL A 68 3.05 -4.12 29.91
CA VAL A 68 2.27 -4.79 28.87
C VAL A 68 0.81 -4.96 29.26
N ARG A 69 -0.06 -5.03 28.26
CA ARG A 69 -1.48 -5.34 28.44
C ARG A 69 -1.92 -6.33 27.37
N ARG A 70 -2.77 -7.28 27.76
CA ARG A 70 -3.31 -8.28 26.83
C ARG A 70 -4.30 -7.61 25.88
N ASN A 71 -4.06 -7.66 24.57
CA ASN A 71 -5.06 -7.32 23.56
C ASN A 71 -5.92 -8.56 23.27
N ARG A 72 -7.18 -8.57 23.74
CA ARG A 72 -8.11 -9.69 23.55
C ARG A 72 -8.39 -9.97 22.08
N ARG A 73 -8.58 -8.92 21.27
CA ARG A 73 -8.93 -9.02 19.86
C ARG A 73 -7.81 -9.65 19.03
N GLN A 74 -6.56 -9.34 19.35
CA GLN A 74 -5.40 -9.79 18.57
C GLN A 74 -4.66 -10.99 19.16
N GLY A 75 -5.08 -11.53 20.30
CA GLY A 75 -4.44 -12.73 20.83
C GLY A 75 -2.99 -12.55 21.32
N ARG A 76 -2.47 -11.32 21.43
CA ARG A 76 -1.12 -11.02 21.97
C ARG A 76 -1.09 -10.02 23.13
N TYR A 77 0.07 -9.89 23.78
CA TYR A 77 0.39 -8.78 24.68
C TYR A 77 0.93 -7.59 23.88
N GLU A 78 0.51 -6.40 24.25
CA GLU A 78 0.97 -5.14 23.67
C GLU A 78 1.66 -4.29 24.71
N ARG A 79 2.80 -3.70 24.34
CA ARG A 79 3.49 -2.72 25.16
C ARG A 79 2.62 -1.47 25.35
N GLN A 80 2.44 -1.08 26.61
CA GLN A 80 1.69 0.11 27.02
C GLN A 80 2.60 1.24 27.46
N GLY A 81 3.78 0.93 28.00
CA GLY A 81 4.70 1.94 28.52
C GLY A 81 5.92 1.33 29.19
N LEU A 82 6.58 2.12 30.03
CA LEU A 82 7.69 1.74 30.89
C LEU A 82 7.41 2.18 32.32
N LEU A 83 7.98 1.46 33.28
CA LEU A 83 8.26 1.96 34.62
C LEU A 83 9.74 2.33 34.66
N VAL A 84 10.07 3.53 35.12
CA VAL A 84 11.43 4.07 35.19
C VAL A 84 11.59 4.86 36.48
N GLU A 85 12.81 5.18 36.87
CA GLU A 85 13.07 6.02 38.03
C GLU A 85 12.67 7.48 37.75
N GLU A 86 12.15 8.16 38.76
CA GLU A 86 11.66 9.55 38.64
C GLU A 86 12.75 10.50 38.14
N HIS A 87 13.96 10.41 38.72
CA HIS A 87 15.09 11.24 38.31
C HIS A 87 15.55 10.95 36.86
N ALA A 88 15.42 9.70 36.40
CA ALA A 88 15.73 9.30 35.04
C ALA A 88 14.72 9.90 34.05
N LEU A 89 13.43 9.89 34.41
CA LEU A 89 12.39 10.55 33.63
C LEU A 89 12.61 12.07 33.54
N ALA A 90 12.83 12.75 34.66
CA ALA A 90 13.04 14.20 34.68
C ALA A 90 14.26 14.64 33.84
N ARG A 91 15.37 13.86 33.90
CA ARG A 91 16.54 14.07 33.04
C ARG A 91 16.20 13.86 31.56
N ALA A 92 15.44 12.83 31.24
CA ALA A 92 15.02 12.53 29.88
C ALA A 92 14.10 13.62 29.31
N GLU A 93 13.18 14.15 30.10
CA GLU A 93 12.29 15.26 29.72
C GLU A 93 13.08 16.54 29.45
N SER A 94 13.98 16.91 30.37
CA SER A 94 14.85 18.09 30.23
C SER A 94 15.70 18.00 28.95
N ALA A 95 16.31 16.82 28.72
CA ALA A 95 17.05 16.57 27.50
C ALA A 95 16.14 16.68 26.27
N CYS A 96 14.94 16.09 26.30
CA CYS A 96 13.97 16.12 25.19
C CYS A 96 13.50 17.54 24.83
N LEU A 97 13.33 18.40 25.82
CA LEU A 97 13.00 19.81 25.63
C LEU A 97 14.17 20.56 24.97
N ALA A 98 15.40 20.33 25.46
CA ALA A 98 16.59 21.03 24.98
C ALA A 98 16.88 20.83 23.48
N ASP A 99 16.60 19.65 22.92
CA ASP A 99 16.82 19.37 21.49
C ASP A 99 15.52 19.24 20.67
N ALA A 100 14.37 19.66 21.22
CA ALA A 100 13.07 19.56 20.55
C ALA A 100 13.04 20.25 19.18
N GLU A 101 13.52 21.50 19.12
CA GLU A 101 13.54 22.28 17.88
C GLU A 101 14.51 21.69 16.85
N VAL A 102 15.69 21.26 17.29
CA VAL A 102 16.67 20.61 16.40
C VAL A 102 16.09 19.34 15.80
N ARG A 103 15.37 18.53 16.58
CA ARG A 103 14.67 17.34 16.07
C ARG A 103 13.56 17.70 15.09
N LEU A 104 12.78 18.74 15.36
CA LEU A 104 11.72 19.20 14.47
C LEU A 104 12.30 19.62 13.11
N ARG A 105 13.29 20.51 13.10
CA ARG A 105 13.96 20.97 11.87
C ARG A 105 14.59 19.82 11.08
N ARG A 106 15.20 18.83 11.77
CA ARG A 106 15.71 17.62 11.12
C ARG A 106 14.59 16.80 10.48
N ARG A 107 13.47 16.58 11.17
CA ARG A 107 12.31 15.84 10.65
C ARG A 107 11.70 16.52 9.42
N GLU A 108 11.60 17.85 9.43
CA GLU A 108 11.12 18.64 8.30
C GLU A 108 12.04 18.51 7.09
N ARG A 109 13.35 18.72 7.27
CA ARG A 109 14.34 18.53 6.21
C ARG A 109 14.31 17.11 5.67
N ASP A 110 14.20 16.11 6.54
CA ASP A 110 14.07 14.71 6.15
C ASP A 110 12.77 14.45 5.39
N ALA A 111 11.67 15.10 5.75
CA ALA A 111 10.41 14.98 5.05
C ALA A 111 10.52 15.52 3.63
N VAL A 112 11.15 16.68 3.45
CA VAL A 112 11.44 17.26 2.12
C VAL A 112 12.34 16.33 1.32
N ARG A 113 13.46 15.86 1.90
CA ARG A 113 14.38 14.94 1.21
C ARG A 113 13.69 13.63 0.80
N ARG A 114 12.84 13.09 1.66
CA ARG A 114 12.06 11.87 1.40
C ARG A 114 11.03 12.09 0.30
N ALA A 115 10.28 13.19 0.33
CA ALA A 115 9.32 13.52 -0.72
C ALA A 115 10.01 13.65 -2.09
N ALA A 116 11.17 14.32 -2.15
CA ALA A 116 11.94 14.42 -3.38
C ALA A 116 12.47 13.05 -3.87
N ALA A 117 12.87 12.16 -2.96
CA ALA A 117 13.28 10.80 -3.30
C ALA A 117 12.12 9.95 -3.80
N ASP A 118 10.94 10.06 -3.18
CA ASP A 118 9.73 9.35 -3.58
C ASP A 118 9.29 9.78 -5.00
N LEU A 119 9.37 11.08 -5.33
CA LEU A 119 9.10 11.58 -6.68
C LEU A 119 10.08 11.03 -7.73
N ARG A 120 11.40 11.01 -7.41
CA ARG A 120 12.40 10.44 -8.32
C ARG A 120 12.16 8.95 -8.56
N PHE A 121 11.90 8.21 -7.48
CA PHE A 121 11.60 6.78 -7.57
C PHE A 121 10.34 6.51 -8.40
N ALA A 122 9.29 7.32 -8.26
CA ALA A 122 8.09 7.22 -9.08
C ALA A 122 8.39 7.45 -10.57
N ALA A 123 9.21 8.46 -10.89
CA ALA A 123 9.61 8.75 -12.27
C ALA A 123 10.44 7.60 -12.89
N GLU A 124 11.41 7.06 -12.14
CA GLU A 124 12.23 5.91 -12.57
C GLU A 124 11.37 4.66 -12.77
N LEU A 125 10.42 4.40 -11.86
CA LEU A 125 9.48 3.28 -11.99
C LEU A 125 8.57 3.45 -13.22
N ALA A 126 8.06 4.65 -13.49
CA ALA A 126 7.24 4.91 -14.68
C ALA A 126 8.05 4.67 -15.96
N ALA A 127 9.29 5.15 -16.02
CA ALA A 127 10.19 4.88 -17.13
C ALA A 127 10.44 3.38 -17.32
N ARG A 128 10.67 2.65 -16.23
CA ARG A 128 10.87 1.20 -16.28
C ARG A 128 9.62 0.44 -16.75
N ILE A 129 8.43 0.89 -16.35
CA ILE A 129 7.16 0.34 -16.84
C ILE A 129 7.06 0.52 -18.35
N ARG A 130 7.32 1.72 -18.87
CA ARG A 130 7.28 1.98 -20.33
C ARG A 130 8.29 1.15 -21.12
N GLN A 131 9.46 0.85 -20.54
CA GLN A 131 10.43 -0.04 -21.16
C GLN A 131 9.95 -1.50 -21.23
N LEU A 132 9.25 -1.99 -20.20
CA LEU A 132 8.75 -3.37 -20.15
C LEU A 132 7.42 -3.55 -20.89
N PHE A 133 6.64 -2.48 -20.99
CA PHE A 133 5.29 -2.43 -21.53
C PHE A 133 5.16 -1.23 -22.48
N PRO A 134 5.76 -1.29 -23.68
CA PRO A 134 5.78 -0.16 -24.61
C PRO A 134 4.39 0.24 -25.12
N GLY A 135 3.41 -0.66 -25.13
CA GLY A 135 2.02 -0.37 -25.49
C GLY A 135 1.17 0.19 -24.35
N CYS A 136 1.74 0.40 -23.15
CA CYS A 136 1.05 1.03 -22.03
C CYS A 136 1.01 2.56 -22.22
N PRO A 137 -0.16 3.22 -22.11
CA PRO A 137 -0.24 4.68 -22.19
C PRO A 137 0.66 5.36 -21.15
N GLU A 138 1.24 6.51 -21.51
CA GLU A 138 2.19 7.20 -20.62
C GLU A 138 1.55 7.63 -19.30
N GLU A 139 0.34 8.20 -19.36
CA GLU A 139 -0.45 8.57 -18.18
C GLU A 139 -0.70 7.35 -17.29
N ARG A 140 -1.04 6.21 -17.91
CA ARG A 140 -1.27 4.95 -17.19
C ARG A 140 -0.03 4.46 -16.47
N ALA A 141 1.14 4.50 -17.12
CA ALA A 141 2.41 4.14 -16.49
C ALA A 141 2.76 5.07 -15.31
N ALA A 142 2.47 6.38 -15.44
CA ALA A 142 2.68 7.36 -14.38
C ALA A 142 1.75 7.12 -13.17
N GLU A 143 0.46 6.83 -13.39
CA GLU A 143 -0.49 6.47 -12.34
C GLU A 143 -0.06 5.22 -11.57
N ILE A 144 0.33 4.16 -12.29
CA ILE A 144 0.80 2.91 -11.69
C ILE A 144 2.02 3.19 -10.83
N ALA A 145 2.97 3.97 -11.33
CA ALA A 145 4.19 4.29 -10.61
C ALA A 145 3.92 5.15 -9.37
N ALA A 146 3.05 6.17 -9.47
CA ALA A 146 2.64 6.99 -8.33
C ALA A 146 1.95 6.14 -7.26
N HIS A 147 1.02 5.26 -7.64
CA HIS A 147 0.33 4.37 -6.72
C HIS A 147 1.26 3.33 -6.08
N ALA A 148 2.19 2.75 -6.85
CA ALA A 148 3.11 1.72 -6.38
C ALA A 148 4.25 2.28 -5.51
N SER A 149 4.61 3.55 -5.71
CA SER A 149 5.61 4.27 -4.92
C SER A 149 5.04 4.93 -3.65
N ALA A 150 3.72 5.18 -3.60
CA ALA A 150 3.07 5.78 -2.45
C ALA A 150 3.29 4.97 -1.15
N ARG A 151 3.83 5.65 -0.13
CA ARG A 151 4.12 5.05 1.17
C ARG A 151 2.82 4.65 1.89
N GLY A 152 2.76 3.40 2.34
CA GLY A 152 1.62 2.86 3.10
C GLY A 152 0.87 1.73 2.38
N SER A 153 1.02 1.58 1.06
CA SER A 153 0.38 0.51 0.28
C SER A 153 1.05 -0.87 0.43
N GLY A 154 2.26 -0.90 1.00
CA GLY A 154 3.06 -2.12 1.16
C GLY A 154 3.79 -2.58 -0.11
N ARG A 155 3.93 -1.73 -1.15
CA ARG A 155 4.42 -2.14 -2.47
C ARG A 155 5.77 -1.51 -2.86
N VAL A 156 6.42 -2.20 -3.81
CA VAL A 156 7.68 -1.97 -4.56
C VAL A 156 8.80 -1.24 -3.81
N GLY A 157 8.65 0.02 -3.41
CA GLY A 157 9.70 0.79 -2.72
C GLY A 157 10.16 0.23 -1.35
N ARG A 158 9.44 -0.72 -0.76
CA ARG A 158 9.82 -1.36 0.53
C ARG A 158 10.65 -2.65 0.37
N THR A 159 10.58 -3.34 -0.76
CA THR A 159 11.34 -4.58 -0.99
C THR A 159 12.66 -4.27 -1.70
N ALA A 160 13.68 -5.12 -1.52
CA ALA A 160 14.95 -4.95 -2.25
C ALA A 160 14.73 -4.99 -3.76
N ALA A 161 14.02 -6.02 -4.24
CA ALA A 161 13.65 -6.19 -5.65
C ALA A 161 12.91 -4.98 -6.24
N GLY A 162 11.99 -4.38 -5.48
CA GLY A 162 11.27 -3.21 -5.94
C GLY A 162 12.09 -1.92 -5.90
N ARG A 163 13.01 -1.75 -4.94
CA ARG A 163 13.98 -0.64 -4.97
C ARG A 163 14.97 -0.75 -6.14
N CYS A 164 15.33 -1.97 -6.54
CA CYS A 164 16.17 -2.23 -7.70
C CYS A 164 15.39 -2.21 -9.03
N LEU A 165 14.08 -1.97 -8.99
CA LEU A 165 13.20 -1.97 -10.17
C LEU A 165 13.33 -3.25 -11.01
N GLU A 166 13.48 -4.39 -10.33
CA GLU A 166 13.54 -5.70 -10.98
C GLU A 166 12.26 -5.98 -11.76
N GLU A 167 12.40 -6.62 -12.93
CA GLU A 167 11.28 -6.85 -13.84
C GLU A 167 10.09 -7.56 -13.17
N GLY A 168 10.35 -8.56 -12.33
CA GLY A 168 9.29 -9.27 -11.61
C GLY A 168 8.51 -8.36 -10.64
N ALA A 169 9.19 -7.45 -9.96
CA ALA A 169 8.56 -6.50 -9.04
C ALA A 169 7.74 -5.45 -9.80
N VAL A 170 8.27 -4.93 -10.91
CA VAL A 170 7.57 -3.98 -11.78
C VAL A 170 6.35 -4.61 -12.43
N THR A 171 6.50 -5.82 -13.00
CA THR A 171 5.39 -6.58 -13.58
C THR A 171 4.29 -6.88 -12.57
N ALA A 172 4.66 -7.24 -11.32
CA ALA A 172 3.69 -7.46 -10.27
C ALA A 172 2.90 -6.18 -9.89
N ALA A 173 3.53 -5.01 -9.97
CA ALA A 173 2.87 -3.73 -9.75
C ALA A 173 1.87 -3.40 -10.86
N VAL A 174 2.27 -3.55 -12.12
CA VAL A 174 1.40 -3.36 -13.30
C VAL A 174 0.23 -4.34 -13.25
N ARG A 175 0.48 -5.63 -13.03
CA ARG A 175 -0.56 -6.67 -12.86
C ARG A 175 -1.54 -6.32 -11.75
N ALA A 176 -1.05 -5.78 -10.64
CA ALA A 176 -1.92 -5.36 -9.55
C ALA A 176 -2.81 -4.19 -9.96
N SER A 177 -2.28 -3.20 -10.69
CA SER A 177 -3.09 -2.09 -11.21
C SER A 177 -4.18 -2.59 -12.16
N VAL A 178 -3.79 -3.41 -13.15
CA VAL A 178 -4.72 -3.98 -14.13
C VAL A 178 -5.86 -4.71 -13.43
N ARG A 179 -5.55 -5.54 -12.44
CA ARG A 179 -6.57 -6.23 -11.66
C ARG A 179 -7.58 -5.28 -10.99
N HIS A 180 -7.17 -4.13 -10.48
CA HIS A 180 -8.10 -3.26 -9.73
C HIS A 180 -8.88 -2.30 -10.62
N LEU A 181 -8.34 -1.94 -11.78
CA LEU A 181 -8.87 -0.85 -12.60
C LEU A 181 -9.41 -1.31 -13.95
N ASP A 182 -8.91 -2.43 -14.46
CA ASP A 182 -9.25 -2.96 -15.78
C ASP A 182 -10.08 -4.26 -15.69
N THR A 183 -10.49 -4.68 -14.48
CA THR A 183 -11.31 -5.88 -14.27
C THR A 183 -12.32 -5.70 -13.12
N ASP A 184 -13.33 -6.57 -13.05
CA ASP A 184 -14.35 -6.59 -11.98
C ASP A 184 -13.87 -7.11 -10.62
N TYR A 185 -12.56 -7.10 -10.36
CA TYR A 185 -11.99 -7.66 -9.13
C TYR A 185 -12.61 -7.08 -7.86
N ASP A 186 -12.76 -5.76 -7.80
CA ASP A 186 -13.29 -5.09 -6.62
C ASP A 186 -14.79 -5.42 -6.42
N ALA A 187 -15.55 -5.56 -7.50
CA ALA A 187 -16.94 -6.02 -7.45
C ALA A 187 -17.06 -7.46 -6.94
N LEU A 188 -16.19 -8.37 -7.40
CA LEU A 188 -16.15 -9.76 -6.90
C LEU A 188 -15.83 -9.82 -5.40
N LEU A 189 -14.90 -8.98 -4.92
CA LEU A 189 -14.59 -8.91 -3.49
C LEU A 189 -15.77 -8.39 -2.67
N MET A 190 -16.48 -7.38 -3.17
CA MET A 190 -17.67 -6.84 -2.52
C MET A 190 -18.84 -7.85 -2.50
N ALA A 191 -18.93 -8.70 -3.52
CA ALA A 191 -19.86 -9.84 -3.56
C ALA A 191 -19.45 -11.01 -2.65
N GLY A 192 -18.35 -10.89 -1.89
CA GLY A 192 -17.89 -11.90 -0.93
C GLY A 192 -17.05 -13.03 -1.54
N VAL A 193 -16.65 -12.93 -2.81
CA VAL A 193 -15.82 -13.95 -3.46
C VAL A 193 -14.42 -13.96 -2.81
N PRO A 194 -13.89 -15.12 -2.39
CA PRO A 194 -12.56 -15.21 -1.82
C PRO A 194 -11.47 -14.72 -2.77
N ARG A 195 -10.47 -14.00 -2.23
CA ARG A 195 -9.39 -13.37 -3.02
C ARG A 195 -8.66 -14.33 -3.97
N LYS A 196 -8.42 -15.57 -3.54
CA LYS A 196 -7.72 -16.58 -4.35
C LYS A 196 -8.54 -16.95 -5.58
N GLU A 197 -9.84 -17.11 -5.39
CA GLU A 197 -10.80 -17.47 -6.44
C GLU A 197 -11.01 -16.30 -7.41
N ALA A 198 -11.25 -15.08 -6.92
CA ALA A 198 -11.36 -13.90 -7.76
C ALA A 198 -10.10 -13.68 -8.62
N ARG A 199 -8.89 -13.91 -8.06
CA ARG A 199 -7.64 -13.83 -8.82
C ARG A 199 -7.50 -14.93 -9.88
N ALA A 200 -7.99 -16.14 -9.61
CA ALA A 200 -7.95 -17.23 -10.57
C ALA A 200 -8.91 -16.98 -11.74
N ARG A 201 -10.12 -16.50 -11.47
CA ARG A 201 -11.12 -16.17 -12.49
C ARG A 201 -10.63 -15.10 -13.47
N LEU A 202 -9.97 -14.07 -12.95
CA LEU A 202 -9.50 -12.91 -13.74
C LEU A 202 -8.09 -13.10 -14.32
N ALA A 203 -7.41 -14.21 -14.05
CA ALA A 203 -6.01 -14.39 -14.44
C ALA A 203 -5.81 -14.24 -15.96
N GLY A 204 -6.67 -14.88 -16.76
CA GLY A 204 -6.59 -14.82 -18.23
C GLY A 204 -6.83 -13.44 -18.80
N GLU A 205 -7.81 -12.70 -18.27
CA GLU A 205 -8.12 -11.33 -18.68
C GLU A 205 -6.96 -10.38 -18.37
N ILE A 206 -6.41 -10.47 -17.15
CA ILE A 206 -5.24 -9.69 -16.74
C ILE A 206 -4.03 -10.03 -17.63
N ASP A 207 -3.80 -11.30 -17.93
CA ASP A 207 -2.69 -11.73 -18.78
C ASP A 207 -2.84 -11.24 -20.23
N ALA A 208 -4.06 -11.18 -20.76
CA ALA A 208 -4.34 -10.63 -22.08
C ALA A 208 -4.00 -9.13 -22.17
N VAL A 209 -4.37 -8.34 -21.16
CA VAL A 209 -4.03 -6.90 -21.07
C VAL A 209 -2.51 -6.72 -20.94
N LEU A 210 -1.85 -7.49 -20.08
CA LEU A 210 -0.39 -7.41 -19.95
C LEU A 210 0.32 -7.79 -21.26
N ALA A 211 -0.20 -8.79 -21.98
CA ALA A 211 0.36 -9.21 -23.27
C ALA A 211 0.16 -8.15 -24.36
N SER A 212 -0.97 -7.43 -24.38
CA SER A 212 -1.19 -6.34 -25.33
C SER A 212 -0.22 -5.19 -25.09
N TRP A 213 0.01 -4.80 -23.82
CA TRP A 213 0.95 -3.73 -23.49
C TRP A 213 2.43 -4.10 -23.68
N ARG A 214 2.77 -5.39 -23.72
CA ARG A 214 4.14 -5.83 -24.08
C ARG A 214 4.45 -5.66 -25.57
N ARG A 215 3.43 -5.55 -26.43
CA ARG A 215 3.61 -5.31 -27.87
C ARG A 215 3.67 -3.80 -28.13
N CYS A 216 4.53 -3.40 -29.06
CA CYS A 216 4.59 -2.02 -29.54
C CYS A 216 3.32 -1.72 -30.36
N PRO A 217 2.68 -0.55 -30.19
CA PRO A 217 1.52 -0.15 -31.00
C PRO A 217 1.79 -0.16 -32.53
N ASP A 218 3.04 0.00 -32.95
CA ASP A 218 3.40 0.12 -34.37
C ASP A 218 3.37 -1.21 -35.16
N GLU A 219 3.40 -2.36 -34.50
CA GLU A 219 3.37 -3.68 -35.18
C GLU A 219 1.95 -4.12 -35.57
N ALA A 220 0.91 -3.50 -35.01
CA ALA A 220 -0.48 -3.84 -35.33
C ALA A 220 -0.99 -3.19 -36.64
N GLY A 221 -0.30 -2.16 -37.14
CA GLY A 221 -0.64 -1.47 -38.39
C GLY A 221 0.09 -1.97 -39.64
N ALA A 222 1.25 -2.64 -39.49
CA ALA A 222 2.10 -3.04 -40.62
C ALA A 222 1.70 -4.38 -41.27
N ALA A 223 0.81 -5.17 -40.65
CA ALA A 223 0.43 -6.50 -41.15
C ALA A 223 -0.77 -6.50 -42.13
N HIS A 224 -1.36 -5.33 -42.44
CA HIS A 224 -2.50 -5.21 -43.36
C HIS A 224 -2.16 -4.62 -44.74
N ASP A 225 -0.88 -4.27 -45.01
CA ASP A 225 -0.45 -3.72 -46.31
C ASP A 225 0.76 -4.46 -46.89
N ALA A 226 0.66 -5.79 -46.96
CA ALA A 226 1.48 -6.59 -47.87
C ALA A 226 0.56 -7.11 -48.98
N GLY A 227 0.50 -6.33 -50.06
CA GLY A 227 -0.42 -6.49 -51.18
C GLY A 227 -0.35 -7.86 -51.87
N GLU A 228 -1.53 -8.38 -52.19
CA GLU A 228 -1.71 -9.43 -53.19
C GLU A 228 -1.56 -8.83 -54.61
N PRO A 229 -0.67 -9.38 -55.47
CA PRO A 229 -0.64 -9.04 -56.88
C PRO A 229 -1.58 -9.98 -57.65
N TRP A 230 -2.74 -9.49 -58.07
CA TRP A 230 -3.62 -10.23 -58.98
C TRP A 230 -3.08 -10.16 -60.42
N ARG A 231 -3.03 -11.32 -61.08
CA ARG A 231 -2.58 -11.52 -62.48
C ARG A 231 -3.68 -11.14 -63.50
N ALA A 232 -3.26 -10.64 -64.66
CA ALA A 232 -4.06 -10.44 -65.89
C ALA A 232 -4.77 -11.74 -66.36
N GLY A 233 -6.05 -11.74 -66.74
CA GLY A 233 -6.65 -11.40 -68.06
C GLY A 233 -7.61 -12.57 -68.48
N PRO A 234 -8.57 -12.45 -69.45
CA PRO A 234 -8.53 -11.61 -70.65
C PRO A 234 -9.81 -10.80 -71.00
N GLU A 235 -9.65 -9.96 -72.04
CA GLU A 235 -10.60 -9.24 -72.95
C GLU A 235 -11.96 -9.95 -73.18
N GLU A 236 -13.11 -9.33 -73.49
CA GLU A 236 -13.59 -8.10 -74.19
C GLU A 236 -15.16 -8.11 -74.06
N PRO A 237 -15.99 -7.24 -74.67
CA PRO A 237 -15.81 -5.87 -75.17
C PRO A 237 -16.84 -4.88 -74.58
N VAL A 238 -16.58 -3.58 -74.82
CA VAL A 238 -17.48 -2.46 -74.53
C VAL A 238 -18.65 -2.43 -75.52
N PRO A 239 -19.85 -1.99 -75.08
CA PRO A 239 -20.63 -1.08 -75.92
C PRO A 239 -20.98 0.22 -75.19
N GLY A 240 -20.78 1.31 -75.93
CA GLY A 240 -21.10 2.67 -75.53
C GLY A 240 -22.60 3.01 -75.52
N PRO A 241 -22.94 4.28 -75.29
CA PRO A 241 -24.16 4.70 -74.60
C PRO A 241 -25.26 5.18 -75.55
N LEU A 242 -26.53 4.90 -75.24
CA LEU A 242 -27.70 5.60 -75.78
C LEU A 242 -28.81 5.52 -74.71
N GLY A 243 -29.16 6.63 -74.05
CA GLY A 243 -30.36 7.42 -74.37
C GLY A 243 -31.57 6.84 -73.64
N GLY A 244 -32.30 7.51 -72.74
CA GLY A 244 -32.74 8.90 -72.74
C GLY A 244 -34.21 8.88 -72.28
N ALA A 245 -34.60 9.86 -71.44
CA ALA A 245 -35.99 10.26 -71.16
C ALA A 245 -36.88 9.23 -70.41
N SER A 246 -37.89 9.53 -69.60
CA SER A 246 -38.42 10.74 -68.97
C SER A 246 -39.73 10.32 -68.28
N GLY A 247 -40.08 10.96 -67.15
CA GLY A 247 -41.43 10.98 -66.56
C GLY A 247 -41.74 9.77 -65.67
N THR A 248 -42.44 9.88 -64.54
CA THR A 248 -43.41 10.91 -64.10
C THR A 248 -43.78 10.65 -62.64
N ALA A 249 -44.05 11.75 -61.90
CA ALA A 249 -45.04 11.89 -60.80
C ALA A 249 -44.85 11.04 -59.51
N ALA A 250 -45.11 11.48 -58.29
CA ALA A 250 -45.55 12.75 -57.69
C ALA A 250 -45.35 12.58 -56.15
N PRO A 251 -45.34 13.67 -55.35
CA PRO A 251 -44.97 13.64 -53.94
C PRO A 251 -46.18 13.53 -53.00
N GLY A 252 -46.06 12.72 -51.94
CA GLY A 252 -46.96 12.75 -50.78
C GLY A 252 -46.36 13.60 -49.66
N ARG A 253 -47.00 14.73 -49.37
CA ARG A 253 -46.75 15.62 -48.20
C ARG A 253 -47.79 15.34 -47.10
N SER A 254 -47.53 15.93 -45.93
CA SER A 254 -48.33 16.03 -44.68
C SER A 254 -48.34 14.77 -43.81
N GLY A 255 -48.00 14.77 -42.51
CA GLY A 255 -47.85 15.84 -41.53
C GLY A 255 -49.06 15.90 -40.59
N GLN A 256 -48.92 15.42 -39.35
CA GLN A 256 -49.48 15.96 -38.08
C GLN A 256 -49.33 14.98 -36.89
N ASP A 257 -48.70 15.52 -35.84
CA ASP A 257 -48.75 15.31 -34.38
C ASP A 257 -49.99 14.60 -33.76
N PRO A 258 -49.97 14.20 -32.46
CA PRO A 258 -49.02 14.50 -31.37
C PRO A 258 -48.28 13.30 -30.74
#